data_AF-A0A9Q0ECM1-F1
#
_entry.id   AF-A0A9Q0ECM1-F1
#
_cell.length_a   1.000
_cell.length_b   1.000
_cell.length_c   1.000
_cell.angle_alpha   90.00
_cell.angle_beta   90.00
_cell.angle_gamma   90.00
#
_symmetry.space_group_name_H-M   'P 1'
#
loop_
_entity.id
_entity.type
_entity.pdbx_description
1 polymer ?
#
loop_
_entity_poly.entity_id
_entity_poly.type
_entity_poly.pdbx_seq_one_letter_code
_entity_poly.pdbx_strand_id
1 'polypeptide(L)'
;MALEALDKIVDQLKTERTTAKVKFTKQANILSKGADSMIKAELKEEFRRFSDARRVLEGDYRTGLLAEMEENAEDGVEVELDKQQTADLEKRIKDCEMRVVEVGRIVQTNLWTGYGQDEMSTAVQGAERAHSHAERIHVESVDYEGFDTQPEAEKDDLEGRVKRLKIGKNCLEVRKV
;
A
#
# COMPACT_ATOMS: atom_id res chain seq x y z
N MET A 1 27.46 2.36 -13.57
CA MET A 1 26.51 1.25 -13.35
C MET A 1 25.10 1.74 -13.00
N ALA A 2 24.90 3.02 -12.65
CA ALA A 2 23.57 3.60 -12.42
C ALA A 2 22.83 3.98 -13.71
N LEU A 3 23.56 4.42 -14.74
CA LEU A 3 23.01 4.75 -16.07
C LEU A 3 22.45 3.51 -16.80
N GLU A 4 23.18 2.39 -16.78
CA GLU A 4 22.76 1.13 -17.40
C GLU A 4 21.56 0.49 -16.68
N ALA A 5 21.41 0.71 -15.37
CA ALA A 5 20.29 0.17 -14.59
C ALA A 5 18.95 0.88 -14.86
N LEU A 6 18.98 2.10 -15.41
CA LEU A 6 17.81 2.94 -15.64
C LEU A 6 17.49 3.16 -17.12
N ASP A 7 18.38 2.79 -18.05
CA ASP A 7 18.25 3.04 -19.50
C ASP A 7 17.86 4.49 -19.83
N LYS A 8 18.37 5.44 -19.04
CA LYS A 8 18.09 6.87 -19.10
C LYS A 8 19.39 7.66 -19.08
N ILE A 9 19.42 8.78 -19.79
CA ILE A 9 20.55 9.72 -19.78
C ILE A 9 20.46 10.61 -18.53
N VAL A 10 21.58 11.06 -17.97
CA VAL A 10 21.61 11.92 -16.76
C VAL A 10 20.70 13.14 -16.88
N ASP A 11 20.65 13.79 -18.04
CA ASP A 11 19.79 14.95 -18.26
C ASP A 11 18.28 14.64 -18.15
N GLN A 12 17.87 13.41 -18.50
CA GLN A 12 16.51 12.95 -18.27
C GLN A 12 16.25 12.77 -16.76
N LEU A 13 17.18 12.16 -16.03
CA LEU A 13 17.09 11.99 -14.57
C LEU A 13 17.03 13.35 -13.85
N LYS A 14 17.85 14.33 -14.27
CA LYS A 14 17.82 15.71 -13.77
C LYS A 14 16.44 16.34 -13.97
N THR A 15 15.86 16.16 -15.16
CA THR A 15 14.55 16.71 -15.54
C THR A 15 13.42 16.06 -14.74
N GLU A 16 13.44 14.73 -14.62
CA GLU A 16 12.46 13.95 -13.85
C GLU A 16 12.49 14.32 -12.37
N ARG A 17 13.68 14.34 -11.74
CA ARG A 17 13.86 14.77 -10.34
C ARG A 17 13.33 16.18 -10.10
N THR A 18 13.66 17.12 -10.98
CA THR A 18 13.22 18.51 -10.85
C THR A 18 11.70 18.61 -10.98
N THR A 19 11.13 17.88 -11.94
CA THR A 19 9.68 17.80 -12.14
C THR A 19 8.98 17.19 -10.93
N ALA A 20 9.52 16.09 -10.39
CA ALA A 20 8.99 15.42 -9.22
C ALA A 20 9.02 16.33 -7.99
N LYS A 21 10.14 17.04 -7.76
CA LYS A 21 10.27 18.03 -6.68
C LYS A 21 9.23 19.14 -6.80
N VAL A 22 9.09 19.73 -7.99
CA VAL A 22 8.11 20.81 -8.23
C VAL A 22 6.69 20.30 -8.00
N LYS A 23 6.36 19.11 -8.51
CA LYS A 23 5.04 18.48 -8.28
C LYS A 23 4.79 18.22 -6.80
N PHE A 24 5.75 17.63 -6.09
CA PHE A 24 5.66 17.36 -4.66
C PHE A 24 5.42 18.64 -3.86
N THR A 25 6.25 19.67 -4.07
CA THR A 25 6.09 20.95 -3.35
C THR A 25 4.77 21.64 -3.70
N LYS A 26 4.38 21.64 -4.97
CA LYS A 26 3.09 22.23 -5.41
C LYS A 26 1.92 21.52 -4.73
N GLN A 27 1.92 20.20 -4.72
CA GLN A 27 0.81 19.43 -4.12
C GLN A 27 0.78 19.52 -2.61
N ALA A 28 1.94 19.53 -1.95
CA ALA A 28 2.02 19.81 -0.52
C ALA A 28 1.38 21.16 -0.18
N ASN A 29 1.65 22.19 -0.98
CA ASN A 29 1.12 23.54 -0.76
C ASN A 29 -0.38 23.65 -1.03
N ILE A 30 -0.88 22.95 -2.05
CA ILE A 30 -2.32 22.87 -2.34
C ILE A 30 -3.05 22.26 -1.14
N LEU A 31 -2.56 21.11 -0.63
CA LEU A 31 -3.16 20.46 0.52
C LEU A 31 -3.02 21.27 1.81
N SER A 32 -1.86 21.88 2.07
CA SER A 32 -1.65 22.67 3.28
C SER A 32 -2.55 23.90 3.37
N LYS A 33 -2.97 24.48 2.24
CA LYS A 33 -3.74 25.73 2.21
C LYS A 33 -5.21 25.53 1.86
N GLY A 34 -5.52 24.48 1.10
CA GLY A 34 -6.84 24.29 0.49
C GLY A 34 -7.63 23.09 1.02
N ALA A 35 -7.05 22.24 1.88
CA ALA A 35 -7.73 21.05 2.36
C ALA A 35 -9.09 21.35 3.00
N ASP A 36 -9.20 22.47 3.73
CA ASP A 36 -10.44 22.87 4.42
C ASP A 36 -11.57 23.30 3.50
N SER A 37 -11.27 23.70 2.26
CA SER A 37 -12.27 24.07 1.26
C SER A 37 -12.64 22.96 0.29
N MET A 38 -11.96 21.82 0.34
CA MET A 38 -12.15 20.71 -0.60
C MET A 38 -13.24 19.74 -0.15
N ILE A 39 -13.98 19.19 -1.11
CA ILE A 39 -14.88 18.06 -0.84
C ILE A 39 -14.09 16.74 -0.71
N LYS A 40 -14.68 15.72 -0.08
CA LYS A 40 -14.02 14.41 0.19
C LYS A 40 -13.32 13.82 -1.02
N ALA A 41 -13.94 13.89 -2.20
CA ALA A 41 -13.39 13.34 -3.44
C ALA A 41 -12.15 14.11 -3.92
N GLU A 42 -12.19 15.44 -3.88
CA GLU A 42 -11.07 16.30 -4.26
C GLU A 42 -9.88 16.12 -3.31
N LEU A 43 -10.15 16.09 -2.00
CA LEU A 43 -9.11 15.92 -1.00
C LEU A 43 -8.38 14.58 -1.16
N LYS A 44 -9.12 13.50 -1.43
CA LYS A 44 -8.54 12.18 -1.72
C LYS A 44 -7.72 12.18 -3.01
N GLU A 45 -8.20 12.86 -4.05
CA GLU A 45 -7.51 12.95 -5.33
C GLU A 45 -6.20 13.72 -5.21
N GLU A 46 -6.21 14.90 -4.56
CA GLU A 46 -5.00 15.68 -4.37
C GLU A 46 -4.01 14.98 -3.43
N PHE A 47 -4.48 14.27 -2.40
CA PHE A 47 -3.61 13.45 -1.55
C PHE A 47 -2.99 12.27 -2.32
N ARG A 48 -3.72 11.66 -3.24
CA ARG A 48 -3.17 10.63 -4.15
C ARG A 48 -2.05 11.21 -5.01
N ARG A 49 -2.29 12.37 -5.64
CA ARG A 49 -1.29 13.07 -6.46
C ARG A 49 -0.04 13.46 -5.66
N PHE A 50 -0.23 13.88 -4.41
CA PHE A 50 0.88 14.14 -3.48
C PHE A 50 1.70 12.88 -3.19
N SER A 51 1.02 11.76 -2.92
CA SER A 51 1.65 10.46 -2.64
C SER A 51 2.42 9.92 -3.85
N ASP A 52 1.85 10.06 -5.05
CA ASP A 52 2.53 9.68 -6.30
C ASP A 52 3.80 10.53 -6.52
N ALA A 53 3.71 11.85 -6.33
CA ALA A 53 4.85 12.74 -6.46
C ALA A 53 5.95 12.41 -5.44
N ARG A 54 5.58 12.03 -4.21
CA ARG A 54 6.52 11.55 -3.18
C ARG A 54 7.25 10.28 -3.64
N ARG A 55 6.52 9.27 -4.14
CA ARG A 55 7.11 7.99 -4.56
C ARG A 55 8.14 8.18 -5.67
N VAL A 56 7.85 9.03 -6.65
CA VAL A 56 8.80 9.36 -7.72
C VAL A 56 10.02 10.10 -7.15
N LEU A 57 9.80 11.07 -6.25
CA LEU A 57 10.89 11.82 -5.63
C LEU A 57 11.84 10.92 -4.82
N GLU A 58 11.30 9.98 -4.02
CA GLU A 58 12.10 9.06 -3.19
C GLU A 58 12.90 8.05 -4.04
N GLY A 59 12.32 7.53 -5.13
CA GLY A 59 12.98 6.57 -6.02
C GLY A 59 14.15 7.17 -6.82
N ASP A 60 14.03 8.42 -7.25
CA ASP A 60 15.00 9.03 -8.18
C ASP A 60 16.12 9.82 -7.48
N TYR A 61 15.98 10.14 -6.19
CA TYR A 61 16.84 11.15 -5.58
C TYR A 61 18.30 10.74 -5.42
N ARG A 62 18.54 9.57 -4.82
CA ARG A 62 19.89 9.05 -4.58
C ARG A 62 20.52 8.56 -5.88
N THR A 63 19.73 7.85 -6.69
CA THR A 63 20.16 7.30 -7.98
C THR A 63 20.53 8.39 -8.97
N GLY A 64 19.75 9.48 -9.02
CA GLY A 64 20.06 10.65 -9.85
C GLY A 64 21.35 11.36 -9.44
N LEU A 65 21.62 11.48 -8.13
CA LEU A 65 22.89 12.07 -7.65
C LEU A 65 24.10 11.22 -8.03
N LEU A 66 24.00 9.90 -7.88
CA LEU A 66 25.07 8.97 -8.27
C LEU A 66 25.29 8.97 -9.79
N ALA A 67 24.22 8.99 -10.59
CA ALA A 67 24.33 9.09 -12.05
C ALA A 67 24.99 10.39 -12.53
N GLU A 68 24.70 11.52 -11.87
CA GLU A 68 25.37 12.81 -12.14
C GLU A 68 26.88 12.77 -11.87
N MET A 69 27.29 12.02 -10.86
CA MET A 69 28.71 11.88 -10.53
C MET A 69 29.40 10.84 -11.44
N GLU A 70 28.73 9.76 -11.82
CA GLU A 70 29.22 8.78 -12.82
C GLU A 70 29.47 9.43 -14.18
N GLU A 71 28.62 10.36 -14.65
CA GLU A 71 28.82 11.08 -15.92
C GLU A 71 30.10 11.93 -15.97
N ASN A 72 30.62 12.33 -14.80
CA ASN A 72 31.84 13.14 -14.70
C ASN A 72 33.07 12.33 -14.28
N ALA A 73 32.92 11.03 -14.02
CA ALA A 73 33.99 10.13 -13.59
C ALA A 73 34.63 9.43 -14.80
N GLU A 74 35.90 9.02 -14.66
CA GLU A 74 36.55 8.14 -15.64
C GLU A 74 35.91 6.74 -15.62
N ASP A 75 35.83 6.09 -16.79
CA ASP A 75 35.25 4.76 -16.92
C ASP A 75 35.89 3.76 -15.95
N GLY A 76 35.05 3.12 -15.12
CA GLY A 76 35.46 2.09 -14.16
C GLY A 76 35.81 2.61 -12.76
N VAL A 77 35.70 3.92 -12.50
CA VAL A 77 35.82 4.46 -11.15
C VAL A 77 34.49 4.30 -10.41
N GLU A 78 34.53 3.65 -9.24
CA GLU A 78 33.38 3.57 -8.35
C GLU A 78 33.11 4.95 -7.75
N VAL A 79 31.87 5.42 -7.92
CA VAL A 79 31.45 6.76 -7.53
C VAL A 79 30.66 6.68 -6.24
N GLU A 80 31.19 7.30 -5.18
CA GLU A 80 30.54 7.40 -3.88
C GLU A 80 30.23 8.84 -3.52
N LEU A 81 29.15 9.04 -2.74
CA LEU A 81 28.83 10.33 -2.17
C LEU A 81 29.86 10.70 -1.10
N ASP A 82 30.37 11.92 -1.16
CA ASP A 82 31.21 12.44 -0.08
C ASP A 82 30.39 12.69 1.20
N LYS A 83 31.08 13.00 2.31
CA LYS A 83 30.44 13.23 3.61
C LYS A 83 29.45 14.40 3.59
N GLN A 84 29.74 15.46 2.85
CA GLN A 84 28.90 16.65 2.77
C GLN A 84 27.65 16.35 1.93
N GLN A 85 27.82 15.71 0.77
CA GLN A 85 26.73 15.27 -0.09
C GLN A 85 25.80 14.29 0.63
N THR A 86 26.37 13.36 1.41
CA THR A 86 25.59 12.43 2.23
C THR A 86 24.76 13.17 3.29
N ALA A 87 25.38 14.11 4.02
CA ALA A 87 24.66 14.90 5.02
C ALA A 87 23.55 15.77 4.41
N ASP A 88 23.80 16.38 3.25
CA ASP A 88 22.81 17.20 2.53
C ASP A 88 21.66 16.34 1.98
N LEU A 89 21.95 15.12 1.51
CA LEU A 89 20.95 14.15 1.10
C LEU A 89 20.06 13.74 2.28
N GLU A 90 20.66 13.35 3.41
CA GLU A 90 19.94 12.97 4.63
C GLU A 90 19.04 14.11 5.14
N LYS A 91 19.56 15.34 5.14
CA LYS A 91 18.78 16.52 5.51
C LYS A 91 17.57 16.70 4.59
N ARG A 92 17.77 16.60 3.27
CA ARG A 92 16.68 16.71 2.30
C ARG A 92 15.62 15.62 2.45
N ILE A 93 16.04 14.39 2.75
CA ILE A 93 15.14 13.28 3.04
C ILE A 93 14.30 13.61 4.27
N LYS A 94 14.93 14.01 5.37
CA LYS A 94 14.23 14.42 6.60
C LYS A 94 13.24 15.56 6.37
N ASP A 95 13.64 16.58 5.61
CA ASP A 95 12.76 17.71 5.28
C ASP A 95 11.53 17.25 4.48
N CYS A 96 11.70 16.31 3.54
CA CYS A 96 10.60 15.73 2.78
C CYS A 96 9.69 14.87 3.68
N GLU A 97 10.26 14.05 4.56
CA GLU A 97 9.52 13.21 5.50
C GLU A 97 8.67 14.06 6.46
N MET A 98 9.25 15.12 7.03
CA MET A 98 8.50 16.07 7.86
C MET A 98 7.32 16.67 7.09
N ARG A 99 7.55 17.06 5.83
CA ARG A 99 6.49 17.64 5.00
C ARG A 99 5.37 16.63 4.70
N VAL A 100 5.72 15.37 4.50
CA VAL A 100 4.74 14.29 4.32
C VAL A 100 3.90 14.07 5.57
N VAL A 101 4.54 14.03 6.74
CA VAL A 101 3.83 13.89 8.02
C VAL A 101 2.87 15.04 8.25
N GLU A 102 3.31 16.28 7.97
CA GLU A 102 2.49 17.47 8.11
C GLU A 102 1.25 17.42 7.20
N VAL A 103 1.45 17.17 5.90
CA VAL A 103 0.35 17.07 4.92
C VAL A 103 -0.59 15.93 5.28
N GLY A 104 -0.05 14.77 5.68
CA GLY A 104 -0.83 13.62 6.12
C GLY A 104 -1.73 13.98 7.31
N ARG A 105 -1.20 14.71 8.30
CA ARG A 105 -1.98 15.16 9.46
C ARG A 105 -3.12 16.10 9.06
N ILE A 106 -2.87 17.02 8.12
CA ILE A 106 -3.89 17.95 7.62
C ILE A 106 -5.03 17.18 6.96
N VAL A 107 -4.70 16.29 6.02
CA VAL A 107 -5.69 15.49 5.29
C VAL A 107 -6.47 14.57 6.23
N GLN A 108 -5.78 13.88 7.15
CA GLN A 108 -6.43 13.01 8.12
C GLN A 108 -7.39 13.79 9.03
N THR A 109 -6.94 14.94 9.54
CA THR A 109 -7.77 15.79 10.41
C THR A 109 -9.03 16.21 9.67
N ASN A 110 -8.89 16.72 8.45
CA ASN A 110 -10.01 17.18 7.64
C ASN A 110 -11.00 16.05 7.30
N LEU A 111 -10.50 14.89 6.85
CA LEU A 111 -11.34 13.73 6.57
C LEU A 111 -12.08 13.24 7.81
N TRP A 112 -11.42 13.28 8.97
CA TRP A 112 -12.02 12.85 10.24
C TRP A 112 -13.14 13.80 10.67
N THR A 113 -12.85 15.10 10.76
CA THR A 113 -13.81 16.09 11.24
C THR A 113 -14.95 16.35 10.26
N GLY A 114 -14.70 16.24 8.95
CA GLY A 114 -15.70 16.51 7.91
C GLY A 114 -16.60 15.32 7.59
N TYR A 115 -16.16 14.09 7.84
CA TYR A 115 -16.86 12.88 7.38
C TYR A 115 -16.75 11.72 8.36
N GLY A 116 -15.55 11.45 8.87
CA GLY A 116 -15.26 10.25 9.66
C GLY A 116 -16.03 10.17 10.98
N GLN A 117 -16.21 11.30 11.68
CA GLN A 117 -16.94 11.34 12.95
C GLN A 117 -18.40 10.91 12.79
N ASP A 118 -19.11 11.48 11.81
CA ASP A 118 -20.52 11.18 11.57
C ASP A 118 -20.71 9.78 10.98
N GLU A 119 -19.85 9.35 10.07
CA GLU A 119 -19.85 8.00 9.50
C GLU A 119 -19.65 6.96 10.62
N MET A 120 -18.69 7.17 11.53
CA MET A 120 -18.45 6.27 12.65
C MET A 120 -19.61 6.26 13.65
N SER A 121 -20.13 7.44 14.01
CA SER A 121 -21.29 7.57 14.90
C SER A 121 -22.51 6.82 14.34
N THR A 122 -22.79 6.99 13.05
CA THR A 122 -23.90 6.31 12.36
C THR A 122 -23.71 4.79 12.35
N ALA A 123 -22.49 4.32 12.08
CA ALA A 123 -22.19 2.89 12.10
C ALA A 123 -22.37 2.27 13.50
N VAL A 124 -21.90 2.96 14.55
CA VAL A 124 -22.09 2.54 15.94
C VAL A 124 -23.57 2.46 16.30
N GLN A 125 -24.35 3.51 16.01
CA GLN A 125 -25.79 3.49 16.25
C GLN A 125 -26.53 2.40 15.46
N GLY A 126 -26.04 2.07 14.25
CA GLY A 126 -26.56 0.95 13.46
C GLY A 126 -26.29 -0.39 14.14
N ALA A 127 -25.06 -0.58 14.63
CA ALA A 127 -24.66 -1.79 15.35
C ALA A 127 -25.43 -1.96 16.67
N GLU A 128 -25.59 -0.90 17.45
CA GLU A 128 -26.37 -0.90 18.69
C GLU A 128 -27.83 -1.27 18.44
N ARG A 129 -28.45 -0.70 17.41
CA ARG A 129 -29.83 -1.05 17.02
C ARG A 129 -29.97 -2.52 16.62
N ALA A 130 -29.02 -3.05 15.85
CA ALA A 130 -29.02 -4.46 15.47
C ALA A 130 -28.83 -5.38 16.68
N HIS A 131 -27.96 -5.00 17.61
CA HIS A 131 -27.75 -5.74 18.85
C HIS A 131 -29.01 -5.75 19.72
N SER A 132 -29.60 -4.58 20.00
CA SER A 132 -30.86 -4.48 20.75
C SER A 132 -32.02 -5.21 20.07
N HIS A 133 -32.02 -5.27 18.73
CA HIS A 133 -33.00 -6.07 18.01
C HIS A 133 -32.78 -7.57 18.26
N ALA A 134 -31.55 -8.06 18.11
CA ALA A 134 -31.19 -9.46 18.34
C ALA A 134 -31.51 -9.92 19.78
N GLU A 135 -31.26 -9.09 20.79
CA GLU A 135 -31.62 -9.38 22.19
C GLU A 135 -33.13 -9.55 22.41
N ARG A 136 -33.95 -8.92 21.57
CA ARG A 136 -35.42 -9.00 21.64
C ARG A 136 -36.00 -10.15 20.84
N ILE A 137 -35.20 -10.82 20.01
CA ILE A 137 -35.64 -12.02 19.28
C ILE A 137 -35.73 -13.15 20.30
N HIS A 138 -36.97 -13.51 20.67
CA HIS A 138 -37.22 -14.69 21.47
C HIS A 138 -37.05 -15.94 20.60
N VAL A 139 -36.13 -16.82 20.96
CA VAL A 139 -35.95 -18.10 20.27
C VAL A 139 -37.04 -19.05 20.76
N GLU A 140 -38.14 -19.14 20.01
CA GLU A 140 -39.30 -19.98 20.36
C GLU A 140 -38.99 -21.48 20.26
N SER A 141 -38.03 -21.87 19.43
CA SER A 141 -37.53 -23.23 19.33
C SER A 141 -36.12 -23.26 18.75
N VAL A 142 -35.20 -23.99 19.38
CA VAL A 142 -33.92 -24.38 18.78
C VAL A 142 -34.16 -25.70 18.07
N ASP A 143 -34.26 -25.67 16.76
CA ASP A 143 -34.44 -26.86 15.94
C ASP A 143 -33.09 -27.58 15.81
N TYR A 144 -32.83 -28.56 16.67
CA TYR A 144 -31.58 -29.33 16.67
C TYR A 144 -31.47 -30.27 15.47
N GLU A 145 -32.56 -30.54 14.74
CA GLU A 145 -32.58 -31.48 13.62
C GLU A 145 -31.91 -30.91 12.34
N GLY A 146 -31.64 -29.60 12.28
CA GLY A 146 -30.97 -28.97 11.14
C GLY A 146 -29.45 -29.12 11.09
N PHE A 147 -28.81 -29.60 12.16
CA PHE A 147 -27.35 -29.84 12.21
C PHE A 147 -26.94 -31.30 11.99
N ASP A 148 -27.91 -32.22 11.86
CA ASP A 148 -27.66 -33.66 11.75
C ASP A 148 -27.77 -34.20 10.32
N THR A 149 -27.43 -33.38 9.32
CA THR A 149 -27.19 -33.87 7.96
C THR A 149 -25.77 -33.55 7.51
N GLN A 150 -24.80 -34.23 8.12
CA GLN A 150 -23.69 -34.72 7.32
C GLN A 150 -24.19 -35.97 6.59
N PRO A 151 -24.42 -35.94 5.28
CA PRO A 151 -24.81 -37.15 4.58
C PRO A 151 -23.62 -38.11 4.62
N GLU A 152 -23.81 -39.28 5.24
CA GLU A 152 -22.85 -40.38 5.26
C GLU A 152 -22.32 -40.75 3.85
N ALA A 153 -23.02 -40.32 2.80
CA ALA A 153 -22.59 -40.39 1.41
C ALA A 153 -21.25 -39.68 1.11
N GLU A 154 -20.87 -38.61 1.82
CA GLU A 154 -19.57 -37.96 1.62
C GLU A 154 -18.41 -38.72 2.26
N LYS A 155 -18.66 -39.47 3.33
CA LYS A 155 -17.65 -40.33 3.98
C LYS A 155 -17.28 -41.51 3.09
N ASP A 156 -18.25 -42.14 2.43
CA ASP A 156 -18.02 -43.25 1.52
C ASP A 156 -17.28 -42.82 0.24
N ASP A 157 -17.55 -41.61 -0.30
CA ASP A 157 -16.80 -41.09 -1.44
C ASP A 157 -15.36 -40.71 -1.05
N LEU A 158 -15.15 -40.15 0.15
CA LEU A 158 -13.80 -39.87 0.67
C LEU A 158 -12.99 -41.16 0.93
N GLU A 159 -13.59 -42.19 1.54
CA GLU A 159 -12.93 -43.49 1.72
C GLU A 159 -12.63 -44.18 0.37
N GLY A 160 -13.58 -44.11 -0.57
CA GLY A 160 -13.39 -44.60 -1.94
C GLY A 160 -12.25 -43.89 -2.66
N ARG A 161 -12.16 -42.56 -2.54
CA ARG A 161 -11.07 -41.74 -3.12
C ARG A 161 -9.73 -42.03 -2.47
N VAL A 162 -9.66 -42.22 -1.15
CA VAL A 162 -8.43 -42.58 -0.44
C VAL A 162 -7.96 -44.00 -0.81
N LYS A 163 -8.86 -44.97 -0.96
CA LYS A 163 -8.52 -46.31 -1.47
C LYS A 163 -8.01 -46.27 -2.92
N ARG A 164 -8.65 -45.50 -3.81
CA ARG A 164 -8.20 -45.31 -5.20
C ARG A 164 -6.82 -44.64 -5.28
N LEU A 165 -6.52 -43.67 -4.41
CA LEU A 165 -5.22 -43.01 -4.33
C LEU A 165 -4.11 -43.94 -3.79
N LYS A 166 -4.42 -44.83 -2.84
CA LYS A 166 -3.46 -45.85 -2.34
C LYS A 166 -3.14 -46.91 -3.40
N ILE A 167 -4.13 -47.37 -4.16
CA ILE A 167 -3.91 -48.33 -5.26
C ILE A 167 -3.10 -47.69 -6.40
N GLY A 168 -3.40 -46.44 -6.76
CA GLY A 168 -2.66 -45.70 -7.79
C GLY A 168 -1.18 -45.46 -7.46
N LYS A 169 -0.83 -45.25 -6.17
CA LYS A 169 0.57 -45.14 -5.72
C LYS A 169 1.33 -46.47 -5.79
N ASN A 170 0.70 -47.58 -5.40
CA ASN A 170 1.34 -48.90 -5.50
C ASN A 170 1.58 -49.35 -6.95
N CYS A 171 0.71 -48.96 -7.91
CA CYS A 171 0.95 -49.26 -9.33
C CYS A 171 2.09 -48.43 -9.96
N LEU A 172 2.42 -47.26 -9.39
CA LEU A 172 3.51 -46.39 -9.85
C LEU A 172 4.88 -46.82 -9.30
N GLU A 173 4.93 -47.44 -8.11
CA GLU A 173 6.18 -47.97 -7.53
C GLU A 173 6.60 -49.31 -8.15
N VAL A 174 5.67 -50.16 -8.62
CA VAL A 174 6.01 -51.43 -9.29
C VAL A 174 6.51 -51.24 -10.74
N ARG A 175 6.32 -50.06 -11.35
CA ARG A 175 6.86 -49.72 -12.67
C ARG A 175 8.24 -49.07 -12.66
N LYS A 176 8.87 -48.91 -11.49
CA LYS A 176 10.25 -48.47 -11.32
C LYS A 176 11.12 -49.61 -10.76
N VAL A 177 11.17 -50.74 -11.46
CA VAL A 177 12.26 -51.73 -11.38
C VAL A 177 12.51 -52.25 -12.79
#